data_AF-A0A3N5Q2W7-F1
#
_entry.id   AF-A0A3N5Q2W7-F1
#
_cell.length_a   1.000
_cell.length_b   1.000
_cell.length_c   1.000
_cell.angle_alpha   90.00
_cell.angle_beta   90.00
_cell.angle_gamma   90.00
#
_symmetry.space_group_name_H-M   'P 1'
#
loop_
_entity.id
_entity.type
_entity.pdbx_description
1 polymer ?
#
loop_
_entity_poly.entity_id
_entity_poly.type
_entity_poly.pdbx_seq_one_letter_code
_entity_poly.pdbx_strand_id
1 'polypeptide(L)'
;MIKYFFVFALVFSANIFSQPERYTKGAENGYTWISMEDPNQFYSTSKETYLSSILERIRLTGEKYPEIESLSCKEDMKKLFSEGKSDEISMEDIVNELDKFYSEEQSLVVPIIFAYCYTIKKISGVNETELADYKNQVLEFCEE
;
A
#
# COMPACT_ATOMS: atom_id res chain seq x y z
N MET A 1 -28.25 7.79 38.10
CA MET A 1 -27.72 6.54 37.52
C MET A 1 -27.83 6.52 35.99
N ILE A 2 -28.97 6.90 35.41
CA ILE A 2 -29.22 6.92 33.95
C ILE A 2 -28.27 7.85 33.15
N LYS A 3 -27.87 9.01 33.70
CA LYS A 3 -26.97 9.96 33.02
C LYS A 3 -25.57 9.41 32.70
N TYR A 4 -25.03 8.52 33.53
CA TYR A 4 -23.69 7.96 33.32
C TYR A 4 -23.70 6.77 32.37
N PHE A 5 -24.81 6.03 32.29
CA PHE A 5 -24.98 4.95 31.33
C PHE A 5 -24.94 5.46 29.88
N PHE A 6 -25.52 6.63 29.64
CA PHE A 6 -25.50 7.26 28.31
C PHE A 6 -24.08 7.66 27.88
N VAL A 7 -23.26 8.14 28.82
CA VAL A 7 -21.84 8.47 28.57
C VAL A 7 -21.02 7.21 28.28
N PHE A 8 -21.22 6.14 29.06
CA PHE A 8 -20.57 4.85 28.81
C PHE A 8 -20.98 4.24 27.47
N ALA A 9 -22.25 4.32 27.10
CA ALA A 9 -22.74 3.85 25.80
C ALA A 9 -22.12 4.65 24.64
N LEU A 10 -21.99 5.98 24.77
CA LEU A 10 -21.36 6.84 23.75
C LEU A 10 -19.87 6.53 23.58
N VAL A 11 -19.14 6.34 24.67
CA VAL A 11 -17.73 5.97 24.63
C VAL A 11 -17.55 4.58 24.01
N PHE A 12 -18.41 3.61 24.34
CA PHE A 12 -18.33 2.27 23.74
C PHE A 12 -18.66 2.29 22.24
N SER A 13 -19.65 3.08 21.83
CA SER A 13 -20.05 3.23 20.42
C SER A 13 -18.94 3.82 19.56
N ALA A 14 -18.20 4.80 20.11
CA ALA A 14 -17.11 5.45 19.41
C ALA A 14 -15.90 4.52 19.18
N ASN A 15 -15.70 3.51 20.03
CA ASN A 15 -14.57 2.57 19.90
C ASN A 15 -14.85 1.40 18.94
N ILE A 16 -16.11 1.07 18.66
CA ILE A 16 -16.46 -0.04 17.75
C ILE A 16 -16.19 0.33 16.29
N PHE A 17 -16.21 1.63 15.95
CA PHE A 17 -16.16 2.12 14.56
C PHE A 17 -14.80 2.64 14.09
N SER A 18 -13.73 2.56 14.89
CA SER A 18 -12.47 3.24 14.56
C SER A 18 -11.23 2.34 14.44
N GLN A 19 -11.39 1.02 14.36
CA GLN A 19 -10.24 0.19 13.98
C GLN A 19 -9.98 0.41 12.49
N PRO A 20 -8.79 0.92 12.12
CA PRO A 20 -8.47 1.07 10.71
C PRO A 20 -8.53 -0.30 10.05
N GLU A 21 -9.31 -0.41 8.97
CA GLU A 21 -9.41 -1.68 8.25
C GLU A 21 -8.04 -2.01 7.66
N ARG A 22 -7.40 -3.06 8.18
CA ARG A 22 -6.09 -3.55 7.72
C ARG A 22 -6.09 -3.90 6.23
N TYR A 23 -7.25 -4.26 5.69
CA TYR A 23 -7.42 -4.79 4.35
C TYR A 23 -8.38 -3.93 3.55
N THR A 24 -8.03 -3.71 2.29
CA THR A 24 -8.94 -3.20 1.26
C THR A 24 -9.00 -4.24 0.15
N LYS A 25 -10.21 -4.66 -0.23
CA LYS A 25 -10.42 -5.66 -1.29
C LYS A 25 -9.50 -6.88 -1.11
N GLY A 26 -9.47 -7.45 0.10
CA GLY A 26 -8.68 -8.66 0.41
C GLY A 26 -7.17 -8.45 0.60
N ALA A 27 -6.62 -7.27 0.26
CA ALA A 27 -5.19 -6.99 0.30
C ALA A 27 -4.83 -5.98 1.41
N GLU A 28 -3.64 -6.13 1.99
CA GLU A 28 -3.14 -5.21 3.03
C GLU A 28 -2.91 -3.80 2.47
N ASN A 29 -3.35 -2.78 3.21
CA ASN A 29 -3.33 -1.37 2.79
C ASN A 29 -2.38 -0.50 3.63
N GLY A 30 -2.44 0.81 3.45
CA GLY A 30 -1.60 1.79 4.13
C GLY A 30 -1.68 1.76 5.66
N TYR A 31 -2.80 1.32 6.25
CA TYR A 31 -2.86 1.13 7.71
C TYR A 31 -1.96 -0.01 8.18
N THR A 32 -1.83 -1.07 7.38
CA THR A 32 -0.84 -2.13 7.63
C THR A 32 0.56 -1.53 7.51
N TRP A 33 0.82 -0.76 6.46
CA TRP A 33 2.13 -0.15 6.21
C TRP A 33 2.61 0.73 7.38
N ILE A 34 1.74 1.61 7.89
CA ILE A 34 2.06 2.46 9.05
C ILE A 34 2.26 1.63 10.31
N SER A 35 1.48 0.57 10.51
CA SER A 35 1.65 -0.30 11.67
C SER A 35 3.01 -1.01 11.72
N MET A 36 3.73 -1.10 10.59
CA MET A 36 5.08 -1.65 10.51
C MET A 36 6.15 -0.71 11.08
N GLU A 37 5.79 0.51 11.51
CA GLU A 37 6.70 1.48 12.14
C GLU A 37 6.91 1.25 13.65
N ASP A 38 6.50 0.10 14.20
CA ASP A 38 6.67 -0.24 15.61
C ASP A 38 8.14 -0.07 16.05
N PRO A 39 8.47 0.91 16.90
CA PRO A 39 9.85 1.20 17.29
C PRO A 39 10.47 0.11 18.17
N ASN A 40 9.68 -0.86 18.67
CA ASN A 40 10.20 -2.04 19.38
C ASN A 40 10.57 -3.18 18.43
N GLN A 41 10.22 -3.05 17.15
CA GLN A 41 10.62 -3.93 16.07
C GLN A 41 11.75 -3.23 15.31
N PHE A 42 12.99 -3.67 15.51
CA PHE A 42 14.18 -3.24 14.74
C PHE A 42 13.96 -3.54 13.25
N TYR A 43 13.29 -2.63 12.53
CA TYR A 43 12.81 -2.96 11.20
C TYR A 43 12.64 -1.72 10.29
N SER A 44 13.76 -1.09 9.90
CA SER A 44 13.86 -0.71 8.47
C SER A 44 13.65 -1.95 7.58
N THR A 45 14.01 -3.13 8.11
CA THR A 45 13.80 -4.43 7.48
C THR A 45 12.32 -4.83 7.29
N SER A 46 11.29 -4.24 7.93
CA SER A 46 9.93 -4.87 7.93
C SER A 46 9.24 -4.59 6.62
N LYS A 47 9.23 -3.30 6.26
CA LYS A 47 8.77 -2.80 4.98
C LYS A 47 9.57 -3.45 3.84
N GLU A 48 10.90 -3.51 3.96
CA GLU A 48 11.77 -4.16 2.97
C GLU A 48 11.54 -5.68 2.84
N THR A 49 11.41 -6.40 3.96
CA THR A 49 11.14 -7.85 3.98
C THR A 49 9.77 -8.13 3.40
N TYR A 50 8.78 -7.30 3.76
CA TYR A 50 7.43 -7.39 3.22
C TYR A 50 7.43 -7.22 1.70
N LEU A 51 8.04 -6.14 1.19
CA LEU A 51 8.18 -5.92 -0.24
C LEU A 51 8.94 -7.05 -0.94
N SER A 52 10.05 -7.52 -0.34
CA SER A 52 10.82 -8.64 -0.86
C SER A 52 9.96 -9.91 -0.98
N SER A 53 9.11 -10.18 0.02
CA SER A 53 8.21 -11.34 0.01
C SER A 53 7.12 -11.23 -1.07
N ILE A 54 6.62 -10.02 -1.33
CA ILE A 54 5.67 -9.76 -2.42
C ILE A 54 6.35 -10.00 -3.77
N LEU A 55 7.55 -9.45 -3.97
CA LEU A 55 8.30 -9.59 -5.21
C LEU A 55 8.70 -11.04 -5.47
N GLU A 56 9.16 -11.75 -4.44
CA GLU A 56 9.47 -13.17 -4.52
C GLU A 56 8.22 -13.99 -4.85
N ARG A 57 7.08 -13.70 -4.23
CA ARG A 57 5.80 -14.36 -4.55
C ARG A 57 5.41 -14.12 -6.01
N ILE A 58 5.43 -12.87 -6.47
CA ILE A 58 5.15 -12.49 -7.87
C ILE A 58 6.07 -13.25 -8.83
N ARG A 59 7.35 -13.38 -8.49
CA ARG A 59 8.36 -14.07 -9.31
C ARG A 59 8.17 -15.59 -9.34
N LEU A 60 7.93 -16.22 -8.19
CA LEU A 60 7.92 -17.69 -8.05
C LEU A 60 6.61 -18.34 -8.50
N THR A 61 5.49 -17.71 -8.16
CA THR A 61 4.18 -18.35 -8.34
C THR A 61 3.53 -17.96 -9.67
N GLY A 62 3.94 -16.82 -10.24
CA GLY A 62 3.17 -16.18 -11.30
C GLY A 62 1.73 -15.88 -10.86
N GLU A 63 1.40 -16.02 -9.57
CA GLU A 63 0.10 -15.73 -8.98
C GLU A 63 -0.09 -14.23 -9.06
N LYS A 64 -0.73 -13.85 -10.15
CA LYS A 64 -1.99 -13.11 -10.15
C LYS A 64 -2.58 -13.13 -8.74
N TYR A 65 -2.33 -12.09 -7.96
CA TYR A 65 -3.35 -11.66 -7.01
C TYR A 65 -4.62 -11.48 -7.84
N PRO A 66 -5.65 -12.32 -7.68
CA PRO A 66 -6.83 -12.28 -8.55
C PRO A 66 -7.54 -10.92 -8.49
N GLU A 67 -7.27 -10.20 -7.42
CA GLU A 67 -7.81 -8.90 -7.00
C GLU A 67 -7.10 -7.72 -7.71
N ILE A 68 -5.99 -7.98 -8.44
CA ILE A 68 -5.04 -6.98 -8.97
C ILE A 68 -4.90 -7.07 -10.50
N GLU A 69 -5.58 -8.04 -11.14
CA GLU A 69 -5.49 -8.21 -12.60
C GLU A 69 -5.96 -6.99 -13.40
N SER A 70 -6.78 -6.11 -12.80
CA SER A 70 -7.40 -4.95 -13.48
C SER A 70 -6.44 -3.78 -13.71
N LEU A 71 -5.51 -3.50 -12.80
CA LEU A 71 -4.67 -2.27 -12.80
C LEU A 71 -3.16 -2.55 -13.01
N SER A 72 -2.86 -3.73 -13.57
CA SER A 72 -1.53 -4.35 -13.73
C SER A 72 -0.34 -3.40 -13.99
N CYS A 73 0.62 -3.40 -13.06
CA CYS A 73 1.99 -2.85 -13.20
C CYS A 73 2.99 -3.90 -13.72
N LYS A 74 2.50 -5.04 -14.20
CA LYS A 74 3.36 -6.17 -14.60
C LYS A 74 4.32 -5.77 -15.72
N GLU A 75 3.84 -5.02 -16.69
CA GLU A 75 4.67 -4.56 -17.81
C GLU A 75 5.67 -3.49 -17.37
N ASP A 76 5.29 -2.59 -16.46
CA ASP A 76 6.22 -1.60 -15.89
C ASP A 76 7.31 -2.26 -15.05
N MET A 77 6.96 -3.26 -14.23
CA MET A 77 7.95 -4.04 -13.48
C MET A 77 8.89 -4.80 -14.42
N LYS A 78 8.35 -5.48 -15.45
CA LYS A 78 9.19 -6.16 -16.46
C LYS A 78 10.13 -5.19 -17.15
N LYS A 79 9.64 -4.00 -17.51
CA LYS A 79 10.44 -2.95 -18.14
C LYS A 79 11.60 -2.55 -17.23
N LEU A 80 11.30 -2.30 -15.95
CA LEU A 80 12.27 -1.91 -14.93
C LEU A 80 13.36 -2.99 -14.70
N PHE A 81 12.99 -4.28 -14.69
CA PHE A 81 13.94 -5.40 -14.64
C PHE A 81 14.73 -5.59 -15.94
N SER A 82 14.12 -5.36 -17.10
CA SER A 82 14.75 -5.58 -18.41
C SER A 82 15.74 -4.48 -18.82
N GLU A 83 15.53 -3.26 -18.33
CA GLU A 83 16.38 -2.10 -18.65
C GLU A 83 17.61 -1.97 -17.72
N GLY A 84 17.82 -2.89 -16.77
CA GLY A 84 18.92 -2.83 -15.80
C GLY A 84 18.78 -1.73 -14.73
N LYS A 85 17.71 -0.93 -14.80
CA LYS A 85 17.38 0.12 -13.82
C LYS A 85 17.00 -0.44 -12.45
N SER A 86 16.61 -1.72 -12.38
CA SER A 86 16.39 -2.41 -11.11
C SER A 86 17.62 -2.41 -10.21
N ASP A 87 18.82 -2.37 -10.78
CA ASP A 87 20.08 -2.43 -10.03
C ASP A 87 20.45 -1.05 -9.44
N GLU A 88 19.81 0.02 -9.90
CA GLU A 88 19.99 1.40 -9.43
C GLU A 88 18.94 1.82 -8.39
N ILE A 89 17.83 1.09 -8.28
CA ILE A 89 16.72 1.43 -7.39
C ILE A 89 16.85 0.61 -6.12
N SER A 90 17.23 1.28 -5.03
CA SER A 90 17.35 0.60 -3.74
C SER A 90 15.95 0.29 -3.19
N MET A 91 15.84 -0.78 -2.40
CA MET A 91 14.60 -1.08 -1.67
C MET A 91 14.24 0.08 -0.72
N GLU A 92 15.25 0.75 -0.18
CA GLU A 92 15.11 1.96 0.63
C GLU A 92 14.40 3.09 -0.15
N ASP A 93 14.73 3.31 -1.42
CA ASP A 93 14.05 4.32 -2.25
C ASP A 93 12.57 3.99 -2.45
N ILE A 94 12.25 2.71 -2.66
CA ILE A 94 10.87 2.24 -2.80
C ILE A 94 10.09 2.45 -1.51
N VAL A 95 10.70 2.12 -0.36
CA VAL A 95 10.10 2.33 0.97
C VAL A 95 9.84 3.81 1.19
N ASN A 96 10.81 4.68 0.91
CA ASN A 96 10.67 6.13 1.05
C ASN A 96 9.55 6.71 0.17
N GLU A 97 9.37 6.20 -1.04
CA GLU A 97 8.28 6.63 -1.92
C GLU A 97 6.91 6.11 -1.46
N LEU A 98 6.84 4.90 -0.90
CA LEU A 98 5.62 4.39 -0.27
C LEU A 98 5.25 5.17 1.00
N ASP A 99 6.23 5.57 1.81
CA ASP A 99 6.02 6.43 2.97
C ASP A 99 5.42 7.79 2.55
N LYS A 100 5.91 8.36 1.44
CA LYS A 100 5.31 9.56 0.86
C LYS A 100 3.89 9.30 0.36
N PHE A 101 3.66 8.20 -0.33
CA PHE A 101 2.33 7.85 -0.84
C PHE A 101 1.30 7.76 0.29
N TYR A 102 1.66 7.12 1.40
CA TYR A 102 0.80 6.95 2.58
C TYR A 102 0.82 8.10 3.57
N SER A 103 1.61 9.14 3.32
CA SER A 103 1.52 10.40 4.10
C SER A 103 0.19 11.14 3.85
N GLU A 104 -0.51 10.82 2.76
CA GLU A 104 -1.86 11.30 2.47
C GLU A 104 -2.91 10.34 3.05
N GLU A 105 -3.84 10.86 3.87
CA GLU A 105 -4.87 10.05 4.54
C GLU A 105 -5.76 9.27 3.56
N GLN A 106 -6.14 9.89 2.44
CA GLN A 106 -6.91 9.25 1.37
C GLN A 106 -6.19 8.05 0.72
N SER A 107 -4.86 8.00 0.82
CA SER A 107 -4.08 6.89 0.28
C SER A 107 -4.07 5.68 1.22
N LEU A 108 -4.47 5.80 2.48
CA LEU A 108 -4.36 4.70 3.46
C LEU A 108 -5.24 3.50 3.14
N VAL A 109 -6.34 3.73 2.42
CA VAL A 109 -7.22 2.67 1.94
C VAL A 109 -6.63 1.92 0.75
N VAL A 110 -5.58 2.43 0.12
CA VAL A 110 -5.00 1.77 -1.06
C VAL A 110 -4.16 0.56 -0.64
N PRO A 111 -4.36 -0.62 -1.25
CA PRO A 111 -3.48 -1.78 -1.07
C PRO A 111 -2.00 -1.49 -1.38
N ILE A 112 -1.08 -2.03 -0.56
CA ILE A 112 0.38 -1.82 -0.66
C ILE A 112 0.94 -2.16 -2.02
N ILE A 113 0.40 -3.19 -2.63
CA ILE A 113 0.75 -3.60 -3.99
C ILE A 113 0.40 -2.54 -5.06
N PHE A 114 -0.74 -1.84 -4.98
CA PHE A 114 -1.07 -0.76 -5.92
C PHE A 114 -0.24 0.50 -5.65
N ALA A 115 0.02 0.81 -4.38
CA ALA A 115 0.96 1.87 -4.03
C ALA A 115 2.37 1.57 -4.56
N TYR A 116 2.82 0.32 -4.49
CA TYR A 116 4.09 -0.14 -5.06
C TYR A 116 4.09 0.06 -6.59
N CYS A 117 2.99 -0.28 -7.26
CA CYS A 117 2.83 -0.06 -8.69
C CYS A 117 2.95 1.43 -9.08
N TYR A 118 2.29 2.31 -8.31
CA TYR A 118 2.42 3.76 -8.47
C TYR A 118 3.88 4.21 -8.31
N THR A 119 4.57 3.72 -7.28
CA THR A 119 5.99 4.00 -7.03
C THR A 119 6.87 3.57 -8.19
N ILE A 120 6.66 2.36 -8.72
CA ILE A 120 7.42 1.85 -9.88
C ILE A 120 7.17 2.69 -11.14
N LYS A 121 5.93 3.07 -11.42
CA LYS A 121 5.60 3.98 -12.53
C LYS A 121 6.32 5.32 -12.37
N LYS A 122 6.32 5.88 -11.16
CA LYS A 122 6.96 7.16 -10.85
C LYS A 122 8.46 7.10 -11.08
N ILE A 123 9.12 6.07 -10.53
CA ILE A 123 10.55 5.87 -10.69
C ILE A 123 10.93 5.59 -12.16
N SER A 124 10.06 4.92 -12.91
CA SER A 124 10.24 4.68 -14.35
C SER A 124 10.15 5.93 -15.22
N GLY A 125 9.81 7.09 -14.63
CA GLY A 125 9.69 8.36 -15.34
C GLY A 125 8.38 8.50 -16.13
N VAL A 126 7.32 7.80 -15.71
CA VAL A 126 5.97 8.05 -16.20
C VAL A 126 5.60 9.51 -15.88
N ASN A 127 4.92 10.19 -16.82
CA ASN A 127 4.59 11.60 -16.62
C ASN A 127 3.55 11.81 -15.50
N GLU A 128 3.48 13.01 -14.95
CA GLU A 128 2.62 13.33 -13.81
C GLU A 128 1.13 13.10 -14.10
N THR A 129 0.67 13.34 -15.33
CA THR A 129 -0.71 13.13 -15.74
C THR A 129 -1.08 11.65 -15.67
N GLU A 130 -0.26 10.78 -16.26
CA GLU A 130 -0.47 9.33 -16.23
C GLU A 130 -0.36 8.75 -14.81
N LEU A 131 0.50 9.32 -13.95
CA LEU A 131 0.57 8.96 -12.54
C LEU A 131 -0.70 9.36 -11.78
N ALA A 132 -1.21 10.57 -12.01
CA ALA A 132 -2.44 11.05 -11.40
C ALA A 132 -3.65 10.20 -11.84
N ASP A 133 -3.74 9.89 -13.14
CA ASP A 133 -4.79 9.03 -13.70
C ASP A 133 -4.73 7.62 -13.08
N TYR A 134 -3.54 7.06 -12.91
CA TYR A 134 -3.38 5.77 -12.24
C TYR A 134 -3.82 5.84 -10.77
N LYS A 135 -3.42 6.88 -10.03
CA LYS A 135 -3.82 7.07 -8.63
C LYS A 135 -5.35 7.18 -8.51
N ASN A 136 -6.00 7.91 -9.41
CA ASN A 136 -7.46 8.06 -9.43
C ASN A 136 -8.14 6.71 -9.69
N GLN A 137 -7.69 5.94 -10.68
CA GLN A 137 -8.25 4.61 -10.97
C GLN A 137 -8.11 3.65 -9.77
N VAL A 138 -6.99 3.70 -9.06
CA VAL A 138 -6.77 2.89 -7.86
C VAL A 138 -7.71 3.31 -6.74
N LEU A 139 -7.90 4.62 -6.52
CA LEU A 139 -8.83 5.13 -5.50
C LEU A 139 -10.27 4.74 -5.82
N GLU A 140 -10.72 4.93 -7.07
CA GLU A 140 -12.05 4.51 -7.53
C GLU A 140 -12.28 3.02 -7.29
N PHE A 141 -11.31 2.17 -7.65
CA PHE A 141 -11.37 0.73 -7.39
C PHE A 141 -11.49 0.37 -5.90
N CYS A 142 -10.87 1.16 -5.02
CA CYS A 142 -10.91 0.95 -3.58
C CYS A 142 -12.24 1.41 -2.95
N GLU A 143 -12.93 2.37 -3.56
CA GLU A 143 -14.21 2.92 -3.10
C GLU A 143 -15.44 2.13 -3.58
N GLU A 144 -15.34 1.39 -4.70
CA GLU A 144 -16.34 0.41 -5.17
C GLU A 144 -16.54 -0.76 -4.19
#